data_AF-A0AAX1K1P1-F1
#
_entry.id   AF-A0AAX1K1P1-F1
#
_cell.length_a   1.000
_cell.length_b   1.000
_cell.length_c   1.000
_cell.angle_alpha   90.00
_cell.angle_beta   90.00
_cell.angle_gamma   90.00
#
_symmetry.space_group_name_H-M   'P 1'
#
loop_
_entity.id
_entity.type
_entity.pdbx_description
1 polymer ?
#
loop_
_entity_poly.entity_id
_entity_poly.type
_entity_poly.pdbx_seq_one_letter_code
_entity_poly.pdbx_strand_id
1 'polypeptide(L)'
;MRIKWFSFVRVTGLLLVLLYHFFQRAFPGGFIGVDVFFTFSGYLITALLIDEFARNKMIDLLGFLRRRFYRIVPPVVIMVLVVLPFTFLIRKDFVADIGRQIASVLGFTTNLYEIFTGSSYESQFIPHLFVHTWSLAIEVHFYLFWGILVWFLSKKVKDPTQFRGLIFLISVGLFLLSFFTMFARAFFVNSFSTIYFSTLSHIFPFFLGAIFATMSGISETTKRFKKNVQLWQTKRVVFFMVGSAALLFLLGFILDFNNIITYLFGFALASLFTAVMVYSSRVLNDQTPHLQEPAFVTYLADISYGVYLFHWPFYIIFGQLMNNWLAVIFTVLFSLTFATISYYVVEPYIAGKQAVLFGLAVPIEHYKKWFYSLAGLLTVVTLGIAFTAPSVGSFETGLLVDALNQADNNMNRTHTLAAGDASAISDITVIGDSVALRSSTAFSELLPEAQVDAAVSRNFGNAYDIFKNHIDNSTLSKTVVLAVGVNSVEGYKDNIQQFIDNLPDGHRLIIVTPYNTKDERIPDVRDYELDLAKKYQFVTIADWYQAAVAHPEIWTESDGVHYNDSSDEGAKLYVETIKKAIQTSAKQPAKGEKQP
;
A
#
# COMPACT_ATOMS: atom_id res chain seq x y z
N MET A 1 -30.23 9.67 -13.17
CA MET A 1 -29.99 11.10 -12.91
C MET A 1 -28.55 11.25 -12.44
N ARG A 2 -27.75 12.11 -13.08
CA ARG A 2 -26.38 12.42 -12.60
C ARG A 2 -26.53 13.37 -11.41
N ILE A 3 -25.97 13.02 -10.25
CA ILE A 3 -25.92 13.91 -9.10
C ILE A 3 -24.69 14.79 -9.25
N LYS A 4 -24.92 16.10 -9.35
CA LYS A 4 -23.86 17.09 -9.51
C LYS A 4 -23.06 17.19 -8.22
N TRP A 5 -21.84 17.69 -8.34
CA TRP A 5 -20.86 17.91 -7.27
C TRP A 5 -20.22 16.62 -6.72
N PHE A 6 -20.82 15.45 -6.97
CA PHE A 6 -20.17 14.16 -6.71
C PHE A 6 -18.89 13.96 -7.53
N SER A 7 -18.74 14.67 -8.65
CA SER A 7 -17.51 14.67 -9.44
C SER A 7 -16.32 15.18 -8.62
N PHE A 8 -16.52 16.18 -7.76
CA PHE A 8 -15.47 16.70 -6.87
C PHE A 8 -15.02 15.68 -5.84
N VAL A 9 -15.95 14.91 -5.24
CA VAL A 9 -15.59 13.85 -4.27
C VAL A 9 -14.68 12.81 -4.91
N ARG A 10 -15.00 12.37 -6.13
CA ARG A 10 -14.19 11.39 -6.87
C ARG A 10 -12.81 11.94 -7.25
N VAL A 11 -12.75 13.19 -7.70
CA VAL A 11 -11.48 13.84 -8.06
C VAL A 11 -10.61 14.02 -6.83
N THR A 12 -11.18 14.41 -5.68
CA THR A 12 -10.43 14.48 -4.41
C THR A 12 -9.84 13.12 -4.03
N GLY A 13 -10.66 12.06 -4.03
CA GLY A 13 -10.18 10.70 -3.75
C GLY A 13 -9.07 10.25 -4.70
N LEU A 14 -9.24 10.51 -6.01
CA LEU A 14 -8.23 10.17 -7.02
C LEU A 14 -6.92 10.92 -6.79
N LEU A 15 -6.98 12.23 -6.55
CA LEU A 15 -5.79 13.05 -6.32
C LEU A 15 -5.01 12.60 -5.09
N LEU A 16 -5.68 12.28 -3.98
CA LEU A 16 -5.01 11.77 -2.78
C LEU A 16 -4.24 10.47 -3.07
N VAL A 17 -4.88 9.53 -3.79
CA VAL A 17 -4.24 8.27 -4.19
C VAL A 17 -3.04 8.51 -5.12
N LEU A 18 -3.19 9.36 -6.14
CA LEU A 18 -2.10 9.62 -7.09
C LEU A 18 -0.93 10.34 -6.42
N LEU A 19 -1.19 11.36 -5.60
CA LEU A 19 -0.16 12.10 -4.88
C LEU A 19 0.62 11.19 -3.92
N TYR A 20 -0.07 10.26 -3.24
CA TYR A 20 0.57 9.29 -2.38
C TYR A 20 1.54 8.38 -3.15
N HIS A 21 1.11 7.76 -4.24
CA HIS A 21 2.00 6.85 -4.98
C HIS A 21 3.14 7.59 -5.71
N PHE A 22 2.89 8.80 -6.23
CA PHE A 22 3.88 9.56 -6.98
C PHE A 22 4.88 10.33 -6.10
N PHE A 23 4.42 10.78 -4.93
CA PHE A 23 5.17 11.71 -4.07
C PHE A 23 4.97 11.36 -2.59
N GLN A 24 5.15 10.09 -2.23
CA GLN A 24 4.92 9.58 -0.89
C GLN A 24 5.60 10.41 0.22
N ARG A 25 6.82 10.94 -0.01
CA ARG A 25 7.52 11.82 0.95
C ARG A 25 6.75 13.10 1.26
N ALA A 26 6.18 13.73 0.23
CA ALA A 26 5.44 14.97 0.38
C ALA A 26 3.99 14.73 0.84
N PHE A 27 3.47 13.53 0.61
CA PHE A 27 2.07 13.21 0.82
C PHE A 27 1.86 11.79 1.41
N PRO A 28 2.45 11.52 2.60
CA PRO A 28 2.53 10.17 3.17
C PRO A 28 1.16 9.59 3.52
N GLY A 29 0.18 10.43 3.83
CA GLY A 29 -1.16 10.04 4.24
C GLY A 29 -2.16 9.92 3.09
N GLY A 30 -1.76 10.14 1.83
CA GLY A 30 -2.72 10.15 0.72
C GLY A 30 -3.34 8.80 0.39
N PHE A 31 -2.85 7.70 0.97
CA PHE A 31 -3.50 6.38 0.91
C PHE A 31 -4.95 6.42 1.38
N ILE A 32 -5.35 7.37 2.25
CA ILE A 32 -6.75 7.57 2.67
C ILE A 32 -7.70 7.94 1.51
N GLY A 33 -7.15 8.24 0.33
CA GLY A 33 -7.94 8.43 -0.88
C GLY A 33 -8.81 7.21 -1.23
N VAL A 34 -8.40 5.99 -0.85
CA VAL A 34 -9.26 4.79 -1.02
C VAL A 34 -10.48 4.84 -0.09
N ASP A 35 -10.36 5.37 1.13
CA ASP A 35 -11.49 5.55 2.05
C ASP A 35 -12.50 6.55 1.52
N VAL A 36 -12.04 7.57 0.78
CA VAL A 36 -12.93 8.50 0.08
C VAL A 36 -13.83 7.72 -0.90
N PHE A 37 -13.25 6.80 -1.67
CA PHE A 37 -14.00 5.95 -2.59
C PHE A 37 -14.90 4.96 -1.87
N PHE A 38 -14.44 4.33 -0.78
CA PHE A 38 -15.24 3.39 0.01
C PHE A 38 -16.47 4.07 0.62
N THR A 39 -16.29 5.22 1.30
CA THR A 39 -17.41 5.99 1.86
C THR A 39 -18.35 6.48 0.76
N PHE A 40 -17.83 6.99 -0.35
CA PHE A 40 -18.66 7.42 -1.47
C PHE A 40 -19.46 6.27 -2.10
N SER A 41 -18.84 5.10 -2.25
CA SER A 41 -19.44 3.89 -2.80
C SER A 41 -20.55 3.35 -1.88
N GLY A 42 -20.27 3.26 -0.58
CA GLY A 42 -21.25 2.90 0.44
C GLY A 42 -22.48 3.81 0.46
N TYR A 43 -22.28 5.12 0.28
CA TYR A 43 -23.37 6.07 0.11
C TYR A 43 -24.19 5.78 -1.15
N LEU A 44 -23.53 5.68 -2.31
CA LEU A 44 -24.20 5.58 -3.60
C LEU A 44 -25.01 4.28 -3.72
N ILE A 45 -24.42 3.14 -3.35
CA ILE A 45 -25.10 1.85 -3.42
C ILE A 45 -26.31 1.84 -2.49
N THR A 46 -26.14 2.28 -1.25
CA THR A 46 -27.22 2.29 -0.26
C THR A 46 -28.36 3.20 -0.69
N ALA A 47 -28.06 4.41 -1.18
CA ALA A 47 -29.08 5.33 -1.65
C ALA A 47 -29.86 4.79 -2.86
N LEU A 48 -29.17 4.12 -3.79
CA LEU A 48 -29.82 3.50 -4.95
C LEU A 48 -30.74 2.34 -4.56
N LEU A 49 -30.33 1.51 -3.59
CA LEU A 49 -31.16 0.41 -3.07
C LEU A 49 -32.38 0.93 -2.30
N ILE A 50 -32.23 2.02 -1.54
CA ILE A 50 -33.36 2.71 -0.90
C ILE A 50 -34.34 3.26 -1.94
N ASP A 51 -33.83 3.92 -2.99
CA ASP A 51 -34.66 4.45 -4.09
C ASP A 51 -35.40 3.33 -4.85
N GLU A 52 -34.75 2.18 -5.05
CA GLU A 52 -35.35 1.01 -5.69
C GLU A 52 -36.45 0.41 -4.82
N PHE A 53 -36.17 0.19 -3.53
CA PHE A 53 -37.14 -0.36 -2.59
C PHE A 53 -38.33 0.56 -2.40
N ALA A 54 -38.13 1.87 -2.30
CA ALA A 54 -39.22 2.82 -2.11
C ALA A 54 -40.20 2.82 -3.31
N ARG A 55 -39.68 2.66 -4.54
CA ARG A 55 -40.47 2.58 -5.77
C ARG A 55 -41.16 1.23 -5.96
N ASN A 56 -40.43 0.13 -5.79
CA ASN A 56 -40.86 -1.20 -6.20
C ASN A 56 -41.27 -2.12 -5.04
N LYS A 57 -41.02 -1.71 -3.80
CA LYS A 57 -41.17 -2.52 -2.56
C LYS A 57 -40.39 -3.85 -2.56
N MET A 58 -39.47 -4.01 -3.51
CA MET A 58 -38.59 -5.15 -3.69
C MET A 58 -37.28 -4.67 -4.29
N ILE A 59 -36.23 -5.46 -4.13
CA ILE A 59 -34.91 -5.21 -4.72
C ILE A 59 -34.62 -6.30 -5.76
N ASP A 60 -34.29 -5.88 -6.97
CA ASP A 60 -33.76 -6.76 -8.01
C ASP A 60 -32.25 -6.98 -7.78
N LEU A 61 -31.93 -7.98 -6.95
CA LEU A 61 -30.55 -8.34 -6.63
C LEU A 61 -29.75 -8.71 -7.88
N LEU A 62 -30.35 -9.47 -8.80
CA LEU A 62 -29.65 -9.92 -10.01
C LEU A 62 -29.37 -8.74 -10.94
N GLY A 63 -30.34 -7.84 -11.13
CA GLY A 63 -30.14 -6.60 -11.87
C GLY A 63 -29.11 -5.68 -11.20
N PHE A 64 -29.09 -5.59 -9.88
CA PHE A 64 -28.07 -4.86 -9.13
C PHE A 64 -26.66 -5.41 -9.43
N LEU A 65 -26.46 -6.72 -9.25
CA LEU A 65 -25.18 -7.38 -9.50
C LEU A 65 -24.77 -7.26 -10.97
N ARG A 66 -25.69 -7.39 -11.91
CA ARG A 66 -25.44 -7.17 -13.34
C ARG A 66 -24.90 -5.76 -13.60
N ARG A 67 -25.55 -4.72 -13.06
CA ARG A 67 -25.10 -3.32 -13.21
C ARG A 67 -23.71 -3.08 -12.61
N ARG A 68 -23.35 -3.78 -11.54
CA ARG A 68 -22.00 -3.70 -10.94
C ARG A 68 -20.98 -4.45 -11.78
N PHE A 69 -21.30 -5.66 -12.25
CA PHE A 69 -20.45 -6.45 -13.12
C PHE A 69 -20.01 -5.69 -14.37
N TYR A 70 -20.96 -5.12 -15.13
CA TYR A 70 -20.65 -4.36 -16.35
C TYR A 70 -19.91 -3.03 -16.10
N ARG A 71 -19.87 -2.55 -14.85
CA ARG A 71 -19.12 -1.34 -14.47
C ARG A 71 -17.69 -1.66 -14.03
N ILE A 72 -17.47 -2.82 -13.42
CA ILE A 72 -16.21 -3.17 -12.74
C ILE A 72 -15.36 -4.09 -13.61
N VAL A 73 -15.93 -5.18 -14.10
CA VAL A 73 -15.16 -6.26 -14.73
C VAL A 73 -14.52 -5.84 -16.05
N PRO A 74 -15.22 -5.14 -16.98
CA PRO A 74 -14.59 -4.80 -18.26
C PRO A 74 -13.33 -3.92 -18.10
N PRO A 75 -13.33 -2.81 -17.32
CA PRO A 75 -12.13 -2.02 -17.11
C PRO A 75 -10.97 -2.80 -16.47
N VAL A 76 -11.26 -3.71 -15.54
CA VAL A 76 -10.23 -4.57 -14.90
C VAL A 76 -9.59 -5.51 -15.90
N VAL A 77 -10.40 -6.18 -16.73
CA VAL A 77 -9.88 -7.07 -17.78
C VAL A 77 -9.04 -6.29 -18.78
N ILE A 78 -9.50 -5.11 -19.21
CA ILE A 78 -8.74 -4.23 -20.11
C ILE A 78 -7.42 -3.81 -19.46
N MET A 79 -7.42 -3.45 -18.18
CA MET A 79 -6.20 -3.11 -17.44
C MET A 79 -5.18 -4.26 -17.50
N VAL A 80 -5.58 -5.49 -17.14
CA VAL A 80 -4.68 -6.65 -17.18
C VAL A 80 -4.13 -6.88 -18.59
N LEU A 81 -4.99 -6.87 -19.61
CA LEU A 81 -4.60 -7.12 -21.00
C LEU A 81 -3.66 -6.06 -21.56
N VAL A 82 -3.86 -4.79 -21.21
CA VAL A 82 -3.08 -3.66 -21.73
C VAL A 82 -1.75 -3.51 -20.99
N VAL A 83 -1.73 -3.72 -19.67
CA VAL A 83 -0.53 -3.52 -18.85
C VAL A 83 0.50 -4.62 -19.12
N LEU A 84 0.09 -5.88 -19.25
CA LEU A 84 1.04 -7.00 -19.29
C LEU A 84 2.06 -6.95 -20.44
N PRO A 85 1.72 -6.56 -21.68
CA PRO A 85 2.75 -6.38 -22.72
C PRO A 85 3.86 -5.39 -22.34
N PHE A 86 3.57 -4.39 -21.50
CA PHE A 86 4.59 -3.45 -21.05
C PHE A 86 5.59 -4.08 -20.06
N THR A 87 5.27 -5.23 -19.45
CA THR A 87 6.20 -5.88 -18.51
C THR A 87 7.41 -6.50 -19.21
N PHE A 88 7.39 -6.64 -20.55
CA PHE A 88 8.58 -7.01 -21.32
C PHE A 88 9.70 -5.97 -21.23
N LEU A 89 9.39 -4.75 -20.78
CA LEU A 89 10.37 -3.68 -20.61
C LEU A 89 11.12 -3.74 -19.27
N ILE A 90 10.66 -4.56 -18.32
CA ILE A 90 11.20 -4.60 -16.94
C ILE A 90 11.68 -6.00 -16.56
N ARG A 91 12.38 -6.11 -15.42
CA ARG A 91 12.91 -7.38 -14.90
C ARG A 91 11.78 -8.38 -14.62
N LYS A 92 12.08 -9.66 -14.79
CA LYS A 92 11.11 -10.76 -14.58
C LYS A 92 10.63 -10.89 -13.14
N ASP A 93 11.37 -10.35 -12.17
CA ASP A 93 10.95 -10.34 -10.76
C ASP A 93 9.60 -9.64 -10.55
N PHE A 94 9.31 -8.58 -11.31
CA PHE A 94 8.04 -7.85 -11.21
C PHE A 94 6.83 -8.62 -11.73
N VAL A 95 7.08 -9.72 -12.47
CA VAL A 95 6.04 -10.64 -12.93
C VAL A 95 6.12 -11.99 -12.23
N ALA A 96 6.87 -12.09 -11.13
CA ALA A 96 6.85 -13.29 -10.29
C ALA A 96 5.42 -13.57 -9.80
N ASP A 97 4.99 -14.82 -9.91
CA ASP A 97 3.66 -15.30 -9.53
C ASP A 97 2.48 -14.53 -10.21
N ILE A 98 2.74 -13.88 -11.35
CA ILE A 98 1.74 -13.02 -12.02
C ILE A 98 0.44 -13.75 -12.37
N GLY A 99 0.51 -15.07 -12.61
CA GLY A 99 -0.68 -15.89 -12.84
C GLY A 99 -1.64 -15.90 -11.65
N ARG A 100 -1.11 -16.00 -10.41
CA ARG A 100 -1.94 -15.90 -9.20
C ARG A 100 -2.36 -14.47 -8.90
N GLN A 101 -1.53 -13.47 -9.21
CA GLN A 101 -1.94 -12.07 -9.15
C GLN A 101 -3.14 -11.80 -10.08
N ILE A 102 -3.10 -12.25 -11.34
CA ILE A 102 -4.23 -12.12 -12.27
C ILE A 102 -5.46 -12.86 -11.74
N ALA A 103 -5.29 -14.09 -11.24
CA ALA A 103 -6.39 -14.86 -10.69
C ALA A 103 -7.03 -14.15 -9.48
N SER A 104 -6.23 -13.51 -8.62
CA SER A 104 -6.74 -12.75 -7.46
C SER A 104 -7.43 -11.45 -7.88
N VAL A 105 -6.94 -10.76 -8.91
CA VAL A 105 -7.58 -9.57 -9.51
C VAL A 105 -8.95 -9.93 -10.08
N LEU A 106 -9.03 -10.98 -10.90
CA LEU A 106 -10.28 -11.42 -11.54
C LEU A 106 -11.25 -12.07 -10.55
N GLY A 107 -10.71 -12.73 -9.52
CA GLY A 107 -11.46 -13.32 -8.42
C GLY A 107 -11.92 -12.30 -7.37
N PHE A 108 -11.45 -11.06 -7.44
CA PHE A 108 -11.64 -10.02 -6.41
C PHE A 108 -11.17 -10.48 -5.02
N THR A 109 -9.99 -11.11 -4.96
CA THR A 109 -9.37 -11.63 -3.73
C THR A 109 -7.94 -11.16 -3.53
N THR A 110 -7.48 -10.12 -4.25
CA THR A 110 -6.12 -9.57 -4.11
C THR A 110 -5.79 -9.24 -2.66
N ASN A 111 -6.73 -8.70 -1.89
CA ASN A 111 -6.50 -8.39 -0.48
C ASN A 111 -6.20 -9.64 0.37
N LEU A 112 -6.78 -10.80 0.05
CA LEU A 112 -6.49 -12.07 0.71
C LEU A 112 -5.16 -12.64 0.23
N TYR A 113 -4.88 -12.54 -1.07
CA TYR A 113 -3.61 -12.93 -1.66
C TYR A 113 -2.44 -12.24 -0.93
N GLU A 114 -2.47 -10.91 -0.81
CA GLU A 114 -1.43 -10.13 -0.12
C GLU A 114 -1.27 -10.49 1.37
N ILE A 115 -2.38 -10.79 2.07
CA ILE A 115 -2.32 -11.25 3.47
C ILE A 115 -1.64 -12.61 3.56
N PHE A 116 -1.97 -13.55 2.66
CA PHE A 116 -1.42 -14.91 2.69
C PHE A 116 0.03 -14.99 2.24
N THR A 117 0.47 -14.11 1.34
CA THR A 117 1.88 -13.99 0.95
C THR A 117 2.72 -13.21 1.98
N GLY A 118 2.09 -12.68 3.04
CA GLY A 118 2.79 -11.93 4.08
C GLY A 118 3.34 -10.58 3.61
N SER A 119 2.78 -10.06 2.51
CA SER A 119 3.33 -8.92 1.80
C SER A 119 3.01 -7.62 2.52
N SER A 120 4.01 -6.74 2.63
CA SER A 120 3.85 -5.41 3.25
C SER A 120 3.34 -4.41 2.22
N TYR A 121 2.35 -3.60 2.55
CA TYR A 121 1.84 -2.59 1.62
C TYR A 121 2.91 -1.53 1.28
N GLU A 122 3.71 -1.12 2.26
CA GLU A 122 4.72 -0.06 2.11
C GLU A 122 6.14 -0.55 1.87
N SER A 123 6.51 -1.70 2.45
CA SER A 123 7.90 -2.14 2.51
C SER A 123 8.20 -3.31 1.57
N GLN A 124 7.53 -3.35 0.41
CA GLN A 124 7.80 -4.32 -0.65
C GLN A 124 8.97 -3.86 -1.53
N PHE A 125 10.05 -4.65 -1.56
CA PHE A 125 11.20 -4.37 -2.43
C PHE A 125 10.85 -4.47 -3.92
N ILE A 126 10.09 -5.51 -4.28
CA ILE A 126 9.51 -5.69 -5.62
C ILE A 126 8.00 -5.71 -5.42
N PRO A 127 7.32 -4.57 -5.65
CA PRO A 127 5.88 -4.51 -5.47
C PRO A 127 5.15 -5.39 -6.48
N HIS A 128 4.12 -6.10 -6.01
CA HIS A 128 3.20 -6.80 -6.92
C HIS A 128 2.52 -5.81 -7.86
N LEU A 129 2.48 -6.16 -9.15
CA LEU A 129 2.02 -5.29 -10.23
C LEU A 129 0.56 -4.85 -10.06
N PHE A 130 -0.25 -5.69 -9.41
CA PHE A 130 -1.67 -5.46 -9.19
C PHE A 130 -2.05 -5.30 -7.72
N VAL A 131 -1.11 -5.03 -6.80
CA VAL A 131 -1.41 -4.94 -5.35
C VAL A 131 -2.58 -4.00 -5.06
N HIS A 132 -2.65 -2.83 -5.72
CA HIS A 132 -3.67 -1.80 -5.52
C HIS A 132 -5.11 -2.29 -5.71
N THR A 133 -5.33 -3.39 -6.44
CA THR A 133 -6.67 -3.99 -6.59
C THR A 133 -7.19 -4.65 -5.32
N TRP A 134 -6.40 -4.70 -4.24
CA TRP A 134 -6.88 -5.08 -2.91
C TRP A 134 -8.10 -4.24 -2.48
N SER A 135 -8.11 -2.95 -2.80
CA SER A 135 -9.21 -2.06 -2.41
C SER A 135 -10.49 -2.40 -3.19
N LEU A 136 -10.32 -2.75 -4.47
CA LEU A 136 -11.40 -3.19 -5.35
C LEU A 136 -11.99 -4.53 -4.88
N ALA A 137 -11.15 -5.44 -4.39
CA ALA A 137 -11.62 -6.68 -3.77
C ALA A 137 -12.56 -6.40 -2.60
N ILE A 138 -12.18 -5.52 -1.67
CA ILE A 138 -13.04 -5.11 -0.54
C ILE A 138 -14.34 -4.45 -1.04
N GLU A 139 -14.27 -3.61 -2.08
CA GLU A 139 -15.46 -3.00 -2.67
C GLU A 139 -16.44 -4.04 -3.23
N VAL A 140 -15.95 -5.08 -3.92
CA VAL A 140 -16.80 -6.18 -4.39
C VAL A 140 -17.33 -7.02 -3.23
N HIS A 141 -16.54 -7.29 -2.20
CA HIS A 141 -17.01 -7.94 -0.97
C HIS A 141 -18.17 -7.18 -0.34
N PHE A 142 -18.06 -5.84 -0.25
CA PHE A 142 -19.14 -4.98 0.22
C PHE A 142 -20.38 -5.09 -0.67
N TYR A 143 -20.23 -5.05 -2.00
CA TYR A 143 -21.39 -5.16 -2.90
C TYR A 143 -22.14 -6.49 -2.77
N LEU A 144 -21.42 -7.60 -2.65
CA LEU A 144 -22.03 -8.92 -2.47
C LEU A 144 -22.74 -9.00 -1.11
N PHE A 145 -22.01 -8.70 -0.03
CA PHE A 145 -22.54 -8.76 1.32
C PHE A 145 -23.73 -7.81 1.52
N TRP A 146 -23.55 -6.54 1.19
CA TRP A 146 -24.56 -5.50 1.39
C TRP A 146 -25.76 -5.69 0.46
N GLY A 147 -25.53 -6.04 -0.80
CA GLY A 147 -26.60 -6.33 -1.75
C GLY A 147 -27.50 -7.46 -1.27
N ILE A 148 -26.92 -8.58 -0.82
CA ILE A 148 -27.67 -9.74 -0.29
C ILE A 148 -28.40 -9.36 1.01
N LEU A 149 -27.73 -8.67 1.93
CA LEU A 149 -28.30 -8.27 3.21
C LEU A 149 -29.51 -7.36 3.00
N VAL A 150 -29.35 -6.28 2.24
CA VAL A 150 -30.41 -5.29 1.99
C VAL A 150 -31.56 -5.92 1.18
N TRP A 151 -31.26 -6.81 0.22
CA TRP A 151 -32.27 -7.62 -0.46
C TRP A 151 -33.07 -8.48 0.51
N PHE A 152 -32.43 -9.17 1.44
CA PHE A 152 -33.13 -9.98 2.45
C PHE A 152 -34.04 -9.11 3.34
N LEU A 153 -33.54 -7.95 3.79
CA LEU A 153 -34.33 -6.99 4.56
C LEU A 153 -35.56 -6.50 3.80
N SER A 154 -35.44 -6.30 2.48
CA SER A 154 -36.54 -5.88 1.62
C SER A 154 -37.69 -6.89 1.57
N LYS A 155 -37.42 -8.17 1.87
CA LYS A 155 -38.46 -9.21 1.97
C LYS A 155 -39.19 -9.21 3.32
N LYS A 156 -38.56 -8.68 4.36
CA LYS A 156 -39.09 -8.69 5.74
C LYS A 156 -39.83 -7.41 6.07
N VAL A 157 -39.35 -6.27 5.57
CA VAL A 157 -39.92 -4.96 5.83
C VAL A 157 -40.65 -4.48 4.57
N LYS A 158 -41.89 -3.99 4.71
CA LYS A 158 -42.68 -3.44 3.59
C LYS A 158 -42.73 -1.91 3.59
N ASP A 159 -42.58 -1.29 4.76
CA ASP A 159 -42.60 0.16 4.91
C ASP A 159 -41.23 0.79 4.59
N PRO A 160 -41.14 1.77 3.66
CA PRO A 160 -39.87 2.42 3.31
C PRO A 160 -39.19 3.16 4.46
N THR A 161 -39.97 3.72 5.40
CA THR A 161 -39.41 4.47 6.53
C THR A 161 -38.76 3.51 7.51
N GLN A 162 -39.45 2.42 7.85
CA GLN A 162 -38.91 1.35 8.68
C GLN A 162 -37.68 0.70 8.03
N PHE A 163 -37.75 0.43 6.71
CA PHE A 163 -36.64 -0.16 5.96
C PHE A 163 -35.38 0.72 6.04
N ARG A 164 -35.55 2.03 5.81
CA ARG A 164 -34.48 3.02 5.90
C ARG A 164 -33.91 3.14 7.31
N GLY A 165 -34.76 3.09 8.34
CA GLY A 165 -34.32 3.09 9.74
C GLY A 165 -33.53 1.83 10.11
N LEU A 166 -33.95 0.67 9.62
CA LEU A 166 -33.24 -0.60 9.85
C LEU A 166 -31.87 -0.61 9.16
N ILE A 167 -31.78 -0.11 7.92
CA ILE A 167 -30.51 0.08 7.23
C ILE A 167 -29.58 0.99 8.05
N PHE A 168 -30.09 2.09 8.60
CA PHE A 168 -29.29 2.98 9.44
C PHE A 168 -28.72 2.24 10.65
N LEU A 169 -29.56 1.53 11.42
CA LEU A 169 -29.14 0.81 12.62
C LEU A 169 -28.11 -0.28 12.31
N ILE A 170 -28.33 -1.07 11.26
CA ILE A 170 -27.40 -2.12 10.83
C ILE A 170 -26.08 -1.51 10.35
N SER A 171 -26.13 -0.41 9.58
CA SER A 171 -24.92 0.29 9.14
C SER A 171 -24.12 0.82 10.31
N VAL A 172 -24.77 1.37 11.34
CA VAL A 172 -24.10 1.80 12.58
C VAL A 172 -23.44 0.62 13.29
N GLY A 173 -24.16 -0.50 13.45
CA GLY A 173 -23.59 -1.69 14.09
C GLY A 173 -22.37 -2.25 13.35
N LEU A 174 -22.43 -2.34 12.01
CA LEU A 174 -21.34 -2.84 11.18
C LEU A 174 -20.16 -1.87 11.09
N PHE A 175 -20.43 -0.56 11.06
CA PHE A 175 -19.40 0.48 11.16
C PHE A 175 -18.62 0.31 12.47
N LEU A 176 -19.32 0.26 13.61
CA LEU A 176 -18.69 0.12 14.93
C LEU A 176 -17.92 -1.20 15.03
N LEU A 177 -18.50 -2.32 14.60
CA LEU A 177 -17.85 -3.63 14.63
C LEU A 177 -16.53 -3.63 13.85
N SER A 178 -16.56 -3.15 12.61
CA SER A 178 -15.37 -3.14 11.74
C SER A 178 -14.32 -2.13 12.21
N PHE A 179 -14.73 -0.91 12.59
CA PHE A 179 -13.83 0.10 13.15
C PHE A 179 -13.16 -0.39 14.45
N PHE A 180 -13.91 -0.93 15.40
CA PHE A 180 -13.33 -1.45 16.65
C PHE A 180 -12.45 -2.68 16.40
N THR A 181 -12.73 -3.48 15.37
CA THR A 181 -11.82 -4.57 14.96
C THR A 181 -10.48 -4.00 14.49
N MET A 182 -10.46 -2.94 13.67
CA MET A 182 -9.22 -2.27 13.28
C MET A 182 -8.51 -1.66 14.50
N PHE A 183 -9.24 -0.88 15.30
CA PHE A 183 -8.73 -0.18 16.49
C PHE A 183 -8.06 -1.15 17.46
N ALA A 184 -8.74 -2.24 17.83
CA ALA A 184 -8.21 -3.20 18.78
C ALA A 184 -7.02 -3.97 18.20
N ARG A 185 -7.09 -4.42 16.94
CA ARG A 185 -6.01 -5.22 16.34
C ARG A 185 -4.75 -4.40 16.08
N ALA A 186 -4.84 -3.09 15.91
CA ALA A 186 -3.68 -2.21 15.74
C ALA A 186 -2.64 -2.31 16.87
N PHE A 187 -3.05 -2.71 18.08
CA PHE A 187 -2.14 -2.91 19.22
C PHE A 187 -1.42 -4.27 19.23
N PHE A 188 -1.85 -5.23 18.41
CA PHE A 188 -1.41 -6.63 18.51
C PHE A 188 -0.88 -7.21 17.20
N VAL A 189 -0.81 -6.41 16.13
CA VAL A 189 -0.27 -6.87 14.84
C VAL A 189 1.19 -6.51 14.69
N ASN A 190 1.97 -7.46 14.16
CA ASN A 190 3.38 -7.24 13.81
C ASN A 190 3.54 -6.35 12.57
N SER A 191 2.50 -6.26 11.73
CA SER A 191 2.46 -5.40 10.54
C SER A 191 1.05 -4.86 10.35
N PHE A 192 0.96 -3.54 10.16
CA PHE A 192 -0.32 -2.90 9.91
C PHE A 192 -0.95 -3.27 8.56
N SER A 193 -0.16 -3.75 7.59
CA SER A 193 -0.63 -4.23 6.29
C SER A 193 -1.72 -5.29 6.42
N THR A 194 -1.60 -6.18 7.42
CA THR A 194 -2.59 -7.24 7.68
C THR A 194 -3.97 -6.70 8.03
N ILE A 195 -4.06 -5.61 8.79
CA ILE A 195 -5.35 -4.99 9.14
C ILE A 195 -5.81 -3.99 8.09
N TYR A 196 -4.88 -3.43 7.30
CA TYR A 196 -5.19 -2.56 6.17
C TYR A 196 -5.85 -3.33 5.02
N PHE A 197 -5.32 -4.50 4.65
CA PHE A 197 -5.90 -5.34 3.60
C PHE A 197 -7.15 -6.13 4.05
N SER A 198 -7.35 -6.30 5.36
CA SER A 198 -8.44 -7.15 5.84
C SER A 198 -9.81 -6.50 5.61
N THR A 199 -10.68 -7.24 4.91
CA THR A 199 -12.09 -6.86 4.74
C THR A 199 -12.80 -6.68 6.07
N LEU A 200 -12.42 -7.40 7.14
CA LEU A 200 -13.10 -7.30 8.42
C LEU A 200 -12.79 -5.98 9.14
N SER A 201 -11.53 -5.55 9.16
CA SER A 201 -11.12 -4.32 9.82
C SER A 201 -11.33 -3.07 8.97
N HIS A 202 -11.24 -3.16 7.64
CA HIS A 202 -11.20 -1.96 6.78
C HIS A 202 -12.48 -1.68 5.97
N ILE A 203 -13.57 -2.44 6.17
CA ILE A 203 -14.84 -2.21 5.46
C ILE A 203 -15.71 -1.10 6.06
N PHE A 204 -15.42 -0.62 7.28
CA PHE A 204 -16.25 0.40 7.95
C PHE A 204 -16.51 1.69 7.15
N PRO A 205 -15.61 2.22 6.29
CA PRO A 205 -15.87 3.45 5.54
C PRO A 205 -17.14 3.35 4.69
N PHE A 206 -17.42 2.18 4.11
CA PHE A 206 -18.65 1.93 3.34
C PHE A 206 -19.91 2.11 4.19
N PHE A 207 -19.89 1.61 5.43
CA PHE A 207 -21.04 1.70 6.32
C PHE A 207 -21.26 3.13 6.81
N LEU A 208 -20.22 3.95 6.96
CA LEU A 208 -20.39 5.38 7.22
C LEU A 208 -21.06 6.09 6.04
N GLY A 209 -20.69 5.74 4.81
CA GLY A 209 -21.40 6.17 3.61
C GLY A 209 -22.88 5.76 3.61
N ALA A 210 -23.16 4.50 3.95
CA ALA A 210 -24.52 3.95 4.05
C ALA A 210 -25.37 4.69 5.09
N ILE A 211 -24.80 5.04 6.25
CA ILE A 211 -25.44 5.87 7.27
C ILE A 211 -25.91 7.20 6.65
N PHE A 212 -25.02 7.92 5.98
CA PHE A 212 -25.34 9.22 5.37
C PHE A 212 -26.31 9.12 4.19
N ALA A 213 -26.33 7.99 3.49
CA ALA A 213 -27.35 7.70 2.48
C ALA A 213 -28.75 7.59 3.11
N THR A 214 -28.89 6.95 4.27
CA THR A 214 -30.17 6.93 4.99
C THR A 214 -30.58 8.30 5.52
N MET A 215 -29.65 9.23 5.76
CA MET A 215 -30.00 10.58 6.21
C MET A 215 -30.52 11.47 5.06
N SER A 216 -29.95 11.32 3.86
CA SER A 216 -30.25 12.15 2.69
C SER A 216 -31.07 11.42 1.64
N GLY A 217 -30.48 10.45 0.93
CA GLY A 217 -31.04 9.73 -0.21
C GLY A 217 -30.73 10.44 -1.54
N ILE A 218 -31.09 9.81 -2.66
CA ILE A 218 -30.93 10.41 -4.00
C ILE A 218 -32.26 10.94 -4.49
N SER A 219 -33.17 10.06 -4.92
CA SER A 219 -34.50 10.44 -5.41
C SER A 219 -35.49 10.46 -4.25
N GLU A 220 -35.44 9.42 -3.42
CA GLU A 220 -36.23 9.30 -2.20
C GLU A 220 -35.50 9.92 -1.02
N THR A 221 -36.00 11.07 -0.58
CA THR A 221 -35.33 11.94 0.39
C THR A 221 -36.13 12.12 1.67
N THR A 222 -35.43 12.25 2.80
CA THR A 222 -36.10 12.45 4.09
C THR A 222 -36.68 13.86 4.22
N LYS A 223 -37.75 14.02 5.02
CA LYS A 223 -38.31 15.35 5.35
C LYS A 223 -37.25 16.27 5.97
N ARG A 224 -36.38 15.71 6.82
CA ARG A 224 -35.29 16.46 7.47
C ARG A 224 -34.26 16.94 6.45
N PHE A 225 -33.89 16.11 5.48
CA PHE A 225 -32.99 16.51 4.38
C PHE A 225 -33.58 17.66 3.56
N LYS A 226 -34.85 17.55 3.12
CA LYS A 226 -35.53 18.64 2.39
C LYS A 226 -35.53 19.96 3.18
N LYS A 227 -35.75 19.88 4.50
CA LYS A 227 -35.66 21.05 5.40
C LYS A 227 -34.24 21.62 5.45
N ASN A 228 -33.20 20.77 5.52
CA ASN A 228 -31.81 21.22 5.48
C ASN A 228 -31.47 21.93 4.17
N VAL A 229 -31.92 21.40 3.02
CA VAL A 229 -31.73 22.04 1.71
C VAL A 229 -32.30 23.46 1.67
N GLN A 230 -33.47 23.67 2.28
CA GLN A 230 -34.13 24.99 2.33
C GLN A 230 -33.48 25.95 3.35
N LEU A 231 -33.06 25.43 4.51
CA LEU A 231 -32.57 26.28 5.61
C LEU A 231 -31.07 26.59 5.54
N TRP A 232 -30.27 25.72 4.93
CA TRP A 232 -28.82 25.93 4.89
C TRP A 232 -28.45 26.91 3.78
N GLN A 233 -27.76 27.99 4.13
CA GLN A 233 -27.24 28.92 3.14
C GLN A 233 -26.21 28.23 2.23
N THR A 234 -26.30 28.44 0.91
CA THR A 234 -25.39 27.80 -0.07
C THR A 234 -23.92 28.06 0.22
N LYS A 235 -23.56 29.27 0.68
CA LYS A 235 -22.17 29.59 1.09
C LYS A 235 -21.67 28.65 2.20
N ARG A 236 -22.54 28.33 3.18
CA ARG A 236 -22.22 27.41 4.27
C ARG A 236 -22.06 25.98 3.77
N VAL A 237 -22.88 25.55 2.82
CA VAL A 237 -22.78 24.22 2.19
C VAL A 237 -21.47 24.08 1.42
N VAL A 238 -21.11 25.09 0.62
CA VAL A 238 -19.83 25.13 -0.10
C VAL A 238 -18.66 25.15 0.88
N PHE A 239 -18.75 25.92 1.97
CA PHE A 239 -17.73 25.95 3.02
C PHE A 239 -17.50 24.56 3.63
N PHE A 240 -18.55 23.81 3.97
CA PHE A 240 -18.38 22.44 4.47
C PHE A 240 -17.82 21.49 3.41
N MET A 241 -18.27 21.59 2.15
CA MET A 241 -17.76 20.75 1.07
C MET A 241 -16.26 20.96 0.83
N VAL A 242 -15.84 22.22 0.68
CA VAL A 242 -14.44 22.59 0.43
C VAL A 242 -13.60 22.40 1.69
N GLY A 243 -14.13 22.72 2.87
CA GLY A 243 -13.47 22.49 4.16
C GLY A 243 -13.19 21.01 4.40
N SER A 244 -14.14 20.12 4.09
CA SER A 244 -13.91 18.66 4.15
C SER A 244 -12.83 18.21 3.18
N ALA A 245 -12.80 18.73 1.94
CA ALA A 245 -11.72 18.42 1.01
C ALA A 245 -10.36 18.91 1.53
N ALA A 246 -10.28 20.13 2.06
CA ALA A 246 -9.06 20.68 2.65
C ALA A 246 -8.58 19.87 3.85
N LEU A 247 -9.49 19.41 4.71
CA LEU A 247 -9.16 18.54 5.84
C LEU A 247 -8.68 17.15 5.39
N LEU A 248 -9.23 16.60 4.31
CA LEU A 248 -8.70 15.37 3.70
C LEU A 248 -7.28 15.57 3.17
N PHE A 249 -7.01 16.68 2.47
CA PHE A 249 -5.64 17.00 2.04
C PHE A 249 -4.70 17.21 3.23
N LEU A 250 -5.17 17.86 4.30
CA LEU A 250 -4.40 18.05 5.53
C LEU A 250 -4.05 16.70 6.18
N LEU A 251 -5.01 15.77 6.27
CA LEU A 251 -4.72 14.41 6.74
C LEU A 251 -3.70 13.71 5.83
N GLY A 252 -3.76 13.95 4.52
CA GLY A 252 -2.78 13.42 3.56
C GLY A 252 -1.34 13.91 3.78
N PHE A 253 -1.14 15.05 4.42
CA PHE A 253 0.19 15.55 4.83
C PHE A 253 0.63 15.03 6.20
N ILE A 254 -0.30 14.63 7.07
CA ILE A 254 -0.04 14.36 8.50
C ILE A 254 0.01 12.87 8.81
N LEU A 255 -0.89 12.08 8.21
CA LEU A 255 -0.98 10.65 8.51
C LEU A 255 0.21 9.91 7.89
N ASP A 256 0.68 8.91 8.61
CA ASP A 256 1.70 7.98 8.16
C ASP A 256 1.17 6.55 8.25
N PHE A 257 1.56 5.70 7.30
CA PHE A 257 1.05 4.33 7.22
C PHE A 257 1.54 3.44 8.36
N ASN A 258 2.74 3.68 8.88
CA ASN A 258 3.33 2.88 9.97
C ASN A 258 3.02 3.45 11.36
N ASN A 259 2.25 4.54 11.43
CA ASN A 259 1.82 5.14 12.68
C ASN A 259 0.49 4.55 13.17
N ILE A 260 0.47 4.07 14.42
CA ILE A 260 -0.73 3.52 15.05
C ILE A 260 -1.93 4.49 15.03
N ILE A 261 -1.70 5.81 15.14
CA ILE A 261 -2.76 6.85 15.15
C ILE A 261 -3.60 6.81 13.87
N THR A 262 -3.02 6.43 12.73
CA THR A 262 -3.73 6.26 11.46
C THR A 262 -4.85 5.23 11.58
N TYR A 263 -4.60 4.12 12.27
CA TYR A 263 -5.55 3.02 12.45
C TYR A 263 -6.53 3.27 13.60
N LEU A 264 -6.13 4.04 14.61
CA LEU A 264 -7.02 4.40 15.72
C LEU A 264 -8.03 5.48 15.32
N PHE A 265 -7.62 6.49 14.54
CA PHE A 265 -8.45 7.67 14.25
C PHE A 265 -8.35 8.17 12.81
N GLY A 266 -7.21 8.03 12.15
CA GLY A 266 -6.95 8.59 10.81
C GLY A 266 -8.00 8.19 9.77
N PHE A 267 -8.19 6.89 9.55
CA PHE A 267 -9.18 6.39 8.58
C PHE A 267 -10.63 6.75 8.94
N ALA A 268 -10.97 6.76 10.23
CA ALA A 268 -12.30 7.16 10.68
C ALA A 268 -12.58 8.65 10.41
N LEU A 269 -11.60 9.53 10.63
CA LEU A 269 -11.69 10.95 10.30
C LEU A 269 -11.77 11.17 8.79
N ALA A 270 -10.96 10.47 7.99
CA ALA A 270 -11.02 10.54 6.53
C ALA A 270 -12.40 10.13 6.00
N SER A 271 -12.95 9.03 6.53
CA SER A 271 -14.31 8.57 6.22
C SER A 271 -15.37 9.61 6.61
N LEU A 272 -15.23 10.24 7.78
CA LEU A 272 -16.17 11.26 8.26
C LEU A 272 -16.13 12.53 7.39
N PHE A 273 -14.94 13.04 7.07
CA PHE A 273 -14.80 14.19 6.19
C PHE A 273 -15.35 13.90 4.79
N THR A 274 -15.13 12.68 4.27
CA THR A 274 -15.77 12.23 3.04
C THR A 274 -17.29 12.24 3.15
N ALA A 275 -17.86 11.67 4.21
CA ALA A 275 -19.30 11.61 4.40
C ALA A 275 -19.94 13.02 4.46
N VAL A 276 -19.28 13.97 5.12
CA VAL A 276 -19.69 15.38 5.15
C VAL A 276 -19.56 16.03 3.76
N MET A 277 -18.49 15.75 3.02
CA MET A 277 -18.30 16.24 1.66
C MET A 277 -19.40 15.71 0.72
N VAL A 278 -19.73 14.42 0.81
CA VAL A 278 -20.81 13.77 0.03
C VAL A 278 -22.18 14.36 0.38
N TYR A 279 -22.48 14.53 1.67
CA TYR A 279 -23.74 15.14 2.10
C TYR A 279 -23.87 16.59 1.61
N SER A 280 -22.80 17.37 1.75
CA SER A 280 -22.75 18.76 1.29
C SER A 280 -22.91 18.85 -0.23
N SER A 281 -22.27 17.96 -0.98
CA SER A 281 -22.42 17.85 -2.44
C SER A 281 -23.86 17.51 -2.83
N ARG A 282 -24.50 16.59 -2.09
CA ARG A 282 -25.91 16.21 -2.31
C ARG A 282 -26.86 17.38 -2.01
N VAL A 283 -26.63 18.15 -0.93
CA VAL A 283 -27.40 19.38 -0.65
C VAL A 283 -27.19 20.40 -1.76
N LEU A 284 -25.94 20.63 -2.16
CA LEU A 284 -25.58 21.60 -3.19
C LEU A 284 -26.25 21.26 -4.53
N ASN A 285 -26.35 19.98 -4.89
CA ASN A 285 -27.06 19.52 -6.08
C ASN A 285 -28.50 20.05 -6.15
N ASP A 286 -29.25 19.98 -5.03
CA ASP A 286 -30.65 20.44 -4.99
C ASP A 286 -30.77 21.96 -4.88
N GLN A 287 -29.78 22.63 -4.29
CA GLN A 287 -29.75 24.10 -4.24
C GLN A 287 -29.37 24.74 -5.57
N THR A 288 -28.70 24.00 -6.46
CA THR A 288 -28.13 24.53 -7.69
C THR A 288 -28.62 23.80 -8.94
N PRO A 289 -29.93 23.57 -9.15
CA PRO A 289 -30.44 22.69 -10.19
C PRO A 289 -30.04 23.10 -11.61
N HIS A 290 -29.81 24.40 -11.85
CA HIS A 290 -29.45 24.95 -13.17
C HIS A 290 -27.94 25.14 -13.40
N LEU A 291 -27.10 25.04 -12.37
CA LEU A 291 -25.66 25.16 -12.53
C LEU A 291 -25.06 23.85 -13.08
N GLN A 292 -24.12 23.97 -14.01
CA GLN A 292 -23.36 22.84 -14.54
C GLN A 292 -22.00 22.75 -13.84
N GLU A 293 -21.51 21.53 -13.67
CA GLU A 293 -20.14 21.30 -13.20
C GLU A 293 -19.14 21.67 -14.30
N PRO A 294 -17.91 22.08 -13.93
CA PRO A 294 -16.85 22.25 -14.92
C PRO A 294 -16.63 20.96 -15.73
N ALA A 295 -16.60 21.07 -17.06
CA ALA A 295 -16.51 19.93 -17.96
C ALA A 295 -15.26 19.07 -17.70
N PHE A 296 -14.13 19.71 -17.39
CA PHE A 296 -12.87 19.03 -17.06
C PHE A 296 -12.98 18.18 -15.78
N VAL A 297 -13.60 18.70 -14.72
CA VAL A 297 -13.80 17.96 -13.46
C VAL A 297 -14.74 16.78 -13.69
N THR A 298 -15.80 16.99 -14.47
CA THR A 298 -16.73 15.94 -14.90
C THR A 298 -16.01 14.83 -15.66
N TYR A 299 -15.17 15.19 -16.63
CA TYR A 299 -14.37 14.25 -17.40
C TYR A 299 -13.44 13.42 -16.51
N LEU A 300 -12.65 14.07 -15.64
CA LEU A 300 -11.76 13.36 -14.71
C LEU A 300 -12.53 12.42 -13.78
N ALA A 301 -13.70 12.84 -13.29
CA ALA A 301 -14.55 12.03 -12.42
C ALA A 301 -15.25 10.84 -13.14
N ASP A 302 -15.44 10.95 -14.45
CA ASP A 302 -16.02 9.89 -15.27
C ASP A 302 -14.99 8.77 -15.48
N ILE A 303 -13.73 9.15 -15.79
CA ILE A 303 -12.62 8.21 -16.02
C ILE A 303 -11.86 7.81 -14.75
N SER A 304 -12.19 8.38 -13.58
CA SER A 304 -11.39 8.23 -12.34
C SER A 304 -11.15 6.78 -11.95
N TYR A 305 -12.12 5.90 -12.17
CA TYR A 305 -11.98 4.47 -11.92
C TYR A 305 -10.94 3.82 -12.84
N GLY A 306 -10.97 4.12 -14.14
CA GLY A 306 -9.96 3.63 -15.07
C GLY A 306 -8.57 4.15 -14.73
N VAL A 307 -8.45 5.45 -14.39
CA VAL A 307 -7.15 6.02 -13.98
C VAL A 307 -6.63 5.32 -12.72
N TYR A 308 -7.50 5.06 -11.73
CA TYR A 308 -7.15 4.28 -10.55
C TYR A 308 -6.66 2.87 -10.89
N LEU A 309 -7.24 2.20 -11.89
CA LEU A 309 -6.76 0.88 -12.32
C LEU A 309 -5.38 0.96 -12.97
N PHE A 310 -5.17 1.90 -13.89
CA PHE A 310 -3.95 1.96 -14.69
C PHE A 310 -2.75 2.60 -13.98
N HIS A 311 -2.95 3.52 -13.03
CA HIS A 311 -1.85 4.32 -12.49
C HIS A 311 -0.75 3.50 -11.83
N TRP A 312 -1.12 2.56 -10.96
CA TRP A 312 -0.14 1.80 -10.18
C TRP A 312 0.76 0.90 -11.03
N PRO A 313 0.23 0.01 -11.89
CA PRO A 313 1.09 -0.84 -12.71
C PRO A 313 1.97 -0.04 -13.67
N PHE A 314 1.45 1.04 -14.28
CA PHE A 314 2.27 1.90 -15.11
C PHE A 314 3.33 2.65 -14.31
N TYR A 315 3.02 3.07 -13.08
CA TYR A 315 4.00 3.71 -12.21
C TYR A 315 5.13 2.76 -11.82
N ILE A 316 4.82 1.49 -11.50
CA ILE A 316 5.84 0.46 -11.29
C ILE A 316 6.71 0.32 -12.53
N ILE A 317 6.10 0.13 -13.71
CA ILE A 317 6.84 -0.11 -14.96
C ILE A 317 7.72 1.09 -15.31
N PHE A 318 7.16 2.29 -15.38
CA PHE A 318 7.91 3.47 -15.75
C PHE A 318 8.92 3.87 -14.67
N GLY A 319 8.63 3.66 -13.38
CA GLY A 319 9.58 3.90 -12.29
C GLY A 319 10.85 3.03 -12.35
N GLN A 320 10.81 1.90 -13.06
CA GLN A 320 12.02 1.10 -13.36
C GLN A 320 12.79 1.60 -14.58
N LEU A 321 12.16 2.36 -15.46
CA LEU A 321 12.72 2.78 -16.74
C LEU A 321 13.28 4.20 -16.72
N MET A 322 12.80 5.04 -15.80
CA MET A 322 13.12 6.46 -15.77
C MET A 322 13.04 7.04 -14.35
N ASN A 323 13.55 8.25 -14.17
CA ASN A 323 13.41 8.97 -12.91
C ASN A 323 11.95 9.27 -12.56
N ASN A 324 11.67 9.57 -11.29
CA ASN A 324 10.31 9.72 -10.79
C ASN A 324 9.48 10.75 -11.57
N TRP A 325 10.02 11.93 -11.88
CA TRP A 325 9.27 12.98 -12.60
C TRP A 325 8.79 12.51 -13.97
N LEU A 326 9.67 11.87 -14.74
CA LEU A 326 9.29 11.30 -16.03
C LEU A 326 8.32 10.12 -15.85
N ALA A 327 8.54 9.26 -14.85
CA ALA A 327 7.66 8.13 -14.57
C ALA A 327 6.23 8.58 -14.25
N VAL A 328 6.06 9.66 -13.48
CA VAL A 328 4.77 10.28 -13.19
C VAL A 328 4.11 10.80 -14.46
N ILE A 329 4.84 11.53 -15.31
CA ILE A 329 4.30 12.09 -16.56
C ILE A 329 3.78 10.97 -17.47
N PHE A 330 4.59 9.93 -17.70
CA PHE A 330 4.21 8.79 -18.53
C PHE A 330 3.05 8.01 -17.89
N THR A 331 3.09 7.78 -16.58
CA THR A 331 1.99 7.12 -15.87
C THR A 331 0.67 7.86 -16.06
N VAL A 332 0.66 9.18 -15.85
CA VAL A 332 -0.54 10.00 -15.99
C VAL A 332 -1.02 9.99 -17.45
N LEU A 333 -0.12 10.15 -18.41
CA LEU A 333 -0.45 10.15 -19.84
C LEU A 333 -1.10 8.83 -20.27
N PHE A 334 -0.46 7.70 -19.98
CA PHE A 334 -0.95 6.38 -20.38
C PHE A 334 -2.21 5.99 -19.59
N SER A 335 -2.29 6.29 -18.29
CA SER A 335 -3.49 6.03 -17.49
C SER A 335 -4.69 6.84 -17.97
N LEU A 336 -4.52 8.14 -18.26
CA LEU A 336 -5.59 8.96 -18.81
C LEU A 336 -6.03 8.44 -20.19
N THR A 337 -5.08 8.07 -21.04
CA THR A 337 -5.36 7.58 -22.40
C THR A 337 -6.18 6.29 -22.35
N PHE A 338 -5.70 5.27 -21.64
CA PHE A 338 -6.38 3.98 -21.58
C PHE A 338 -7.67 4.02 -20.76
N ALA A 339 -7.74 4.83 -19.69
CA ALA A 339 -8.99 5.05 -18.96
C ALA A 339 -10.06 5.73 -19.83
N THR A 340 -9.67 6.68 -20.67
CA THR A 340 -10.58 7.38 -21.59
C THR A 340 -11.12 6.44 -22.65
N ILE A 341 -10.24 5.63 -23.26
CA ILE A 341 -10.64 4.61 -24.23
C ILE A 341 -11.56 3.57 -23.56
N SER A 342 -11.20 3.09 -22.37
CA SER A 342 -12.04 2.16 -21.61
C SER A 342 -13.44 2.75 -21.38
N TYR A 343 -13.53 3.95 -20.81
CA TYR A 343 -14.80 4.52 -20.36
C TYR A 343 -15.73 4.98 -21.49
N TYR A 344 -15.20 5.67 -22.50
CA TYR A 344 -16.03 6.27 -23.56
C TYR A 344 -16.22 5.34 -24.77
N VAL A 345 -15.37 4.33 -24.94
CA VAL A 345 -15.37 3.45 -26.12
C VAL A 345 -15.71 2.01 -25.75
N VAL A 346 -14.91 1.38 -24.89
CA VAL A 346 -15.01 -0.08 -24.66
C VAL A 346 -16.18 -0.44 -23.74
N GLU A 347 -16.35 0.24 -22.61
CA GLU A 347 -17.44 0.00 -21.66
C GLU A 347 -18.84 0.16 -22.30
N PRO A 348 -19.14 1.25 -23.04
CA PRO A 348 -20.45 1.41 -23.69
C PRO A 348 -20.69 0.33 -24.74
N TYR A 349 -19.68 -0.01 -25.54
CA TYR A 349 -19.79 -1.05 -26.56
C TYR A 349 -20.11 -2.42 -25.97
N ILE A 350 -19.38 -2.85 -24.92
CA ILE A 350 -19.66 -4.10 -24.20
C ILE A 350 -21.06 -4.09 -23.57
N ALA A 351 -21.53 -2.92 -23.14
CA ALA A 351 -22.88 -2.74 -22.62
C ALA A 351 -23.97 -2.63 -23.71
N GLY A 352 -23.63 -2.80 -25.00
CA GLY A 352 -24.56 -2.70 -26.12
C GLY A 352 -25.04 -1.28 -26.42
N LYS A 353 -24.28 -0.26 -26.02
CA LYS A 353 -24.55 1.17 -26.23
C LYS A 353 -23.60 1.75 -27.27
N GLN A 354 -24.05 2.82 -27.93
CA GLN A 354 -23.19 3.57 -28.84
C GLN A 354 -22.06 4.26 -28.08
N ALA A 355 -20.82 4.05 -28.52
CA ALA A 355 -19.65 4.74 -28.00
C ALA A 355 -19.62 6.19 -28.49
N VAL A 356 -19.35 7.12 -27.58
CA VAL A 356 -19.27 8.55 -27.86
C VAL A 356 -18.05 9.11 -27.14
N LEU A 357 -17.08 9.61 -27.92
CA LEU A 357 -15.86 10.22 -27.42
C LEU A 357 -15.88 11.70 -27.76
N PHE A 358 -15.88 12.57 -26.74
CA PHE A 358 -15.94 14.03 -26.91
C PHE A 358 -17.08 14.52 -27.83
N GLY A 359 -18.24 13.86 -27.76
CA GLY A 359 -19.42 14.18 -28.58
C GLY A 359 -19.41 13.57 -29.99
N LEU A 360 -18.34 12.87 -30.38
CA LEU A 360 -18.25 12.18 -31.66
C LEU A 360 -18.59 10.69 -31.48
N ALA A 361 -19.54 10.19 -32.28
CA ALA A 361 -19.86 8.77 -32.31
C ALA A 361 -18.66 7.98 -32.84
N VAL A 362 -18.24 6.95 -32.09
CA VAL A 362 -17.17 6.05 -32.51
C VAL A 362 -17.81 4.81 -33.15
N PRO A 363 -17.68 4.60 -34.47
CA PRO A 363 -18.38 3.53 -35.16
C PRO A 363 -17.64 2.20 -35.03
N ILE A 364 -17.53 1.69 -33.80
CA ILE A 364 -16.78 0.46 -33.45
C ILE A 364 -17.19 -0.74 -34.30
N GLU A 365 -18.44 -0.80 -34.77
CA GLU A 365 -18.95 -1.86 -35.65
C GLU A 365 -18.10 -2.06 -36.92
N HIS A 366 -17.53 -0.99 -37.49
CA HIS A 366 -16.66 -1.08 -38.67
C HIS A 366 -15.29 -1.67 -38.33
N TYR A 367 -14.87 -1.57 -37.08
CA TYR A 367 -13.56 -1.99 -36.57
C TYR A 367 -13.63 -3.24 -35.68
N LYS A 368 -14.80 -3.88 -35.56
CA LYS A 368 -15.02 -5.00 -34.63
C LYS A 368 -14.01 -6.13 -34.81
N LYS A 369 -13.68 -6.47 -36.06
CA LYS A 369 -12.67 -7.51 -36.36
C LYS A 369 -11.33 -7.15 -35.74
N TRP A 370 -10.84 -5.93 -35.97
CA TRP A 370 -9.59 -5.43 -35.39
C TRP A 370 -9.63 -5.36 -33.86
N PHE A 371 -10.75 -4.92 -33.30
CA PHE A 371 -10.95 -4.87 -31.85
C PHE A 371 -10.84 -6.27 -31.22
N TYR A 372 -11.57 -7.26 -31.75
CA TYR A 372 -11.50 -8.63 -31.23
C TYR A 372 -10.17 -9.32 -31.53
N SER A 373 -9.54 -9.04 -32.68
CA SER A 373 -8.20 -9.55 -33.00
C SER A 373 -7.16 -9.00 -32.03
N LEU A 374 -7.21 -7.71 -31.70
CA LEU A 374 -6.31 -7.10 -30.71
C LEU A 374 -6.56 -7.69 -29.31
N ALA A 375 -7.81 -7.80 -28.89
CA ALA A 375 -8.15 -8.42 -27.60
C ALA A 375 -7.69 -9.88 -27.53
N GLY A 376 -7.84 -10.64 -28.63
CA GLY A 376 -7.34 -12.01 -28.75
C GLY A 376 -5.83 -12.10 -28.66
N LEU A 377 -5.11 -11.23 -29.38
CA LEU A 377 -3.64 -11.15 -29.32
C LEU A 377 -3.16 -10.81 -27.91
N LEU A 378 -3.74 -9.79 -27.27
CA LEU A 378 -3.40 -9.41 -25.90
C LEU A 378 -3.68 -10.56 -24.92
N THR A 379 -4.79 -11.29 -25.10
CA THR A 379 -5.08 -12.49 -24.29
C THR A 379 -4.00 -13.55 -24.44
N VAL A 380 -3.56 -13.84 -25.66
CA VAL A 380 -2.48 -14.82 -25.91
C VAL A 380 -1.18 -14.36 -25.27
N VAL A 381 -0.83 -13.08 -25.39
CA VAL A 381 0.37 -12.50 -24.75
C VAL A 381 0.27 -12.60 -23.23
N THR A 382 -0.87 -12.23 -22.64
CA THR A 382 -1.14 -12.35 -21.20
C THR A 382 -0.99 -13.79 -20.72
N LEU A 383 -1.55 -14.77 -21.43
CA LEU A 383 -1.40 -16.18 -21.08
C LEU A 383 0.05 -16.62 -21.21
N GLY A 384 0.75 -16.22 -22.28
CA GLY A 384 2.17 -16.51 -22.46
C GLY A 384 3.03 -15.98 -21.31
N ILE A 385 2.81 -14.74 -20.87
CA ILE A 385 3.48 -14.16 -19.70
C ILE A 385 3.12 -14.94 -18.43
N ALA A 386 1.84 -15.22 -18.20
CA ALA A 386 1.41 -15.95 -17.00
C ALA A 386 1.97 -17.38 -16.90
N PHE A 387 2.15 -18.08 -18.03
CA PHE A 387 2.72 -19.43 -18.05
C PHE A 387 4.25 -19.47 -18.00
N THR A 388 4.93 -18.40 -18.42
CA THR A 388 6.40 -18.33 -18.46
C THR A 388 7.00 -17.54 -17.31
N ALA A 389 6.18 -16.81 -16.57
CA ALA A 389 6.56 -16.11 -15.35
C ALA A 389 7.08 -17.09 -14.30
N PRO A 390 8.16 -16.74 -13.59
CA PRO A 390 8.66 -17.56 -12.49
C PRO A 390 7.67 -17.54 -11.32
N SER A 391 7.64 -18.61 -10.53
CA SER A 391 6.80 -18.68 -9.32
C SER A 391 7.32 -17.79 -8.19
N VAL A 392 8.63 -17.58 -8.15
CA VAL A 392 9.35 -16.74 -7.18
C VAL A 392 10.39 -15.97 -7.99
N GLY A 393 10.58 -14.67 -7.71
CA GLY A 393 11.59 -13.87 -8.39
C GLY A 393 13.00 -14.43 -8.17
N SER A 394 13.93 -14.16 -9.09
CA SER A 394 15.35 -14.47 -8.88
C SER A 394 15.90 -13.78 -7.64
N PHE A 395 15.49 -12.54 -7.40
CA PHE A 395 15.90 -11.78 -6.23
C PHE A 395 15.45 -12.44 -4.91
N GLU A 396 14.16 -12.80 -4.83
CA GLU A 396 13.59 -13.44 -3.65
C GLU A 396 14.15 -14.86 -3.45
N THR A 397 14.41 -15.58 -4.55
CA THR A 397 15.09 -16.89 -4.51
C THR A 397 16.49 -16.76 -3.89
N GLY A 398 17.25 -15.73 -4.26
CA GLY A 398 18.57 -15.46 -3.65
C GLY A 398 18.48 -15.25 -2.14
N LEU A 399 17.57 -14.37 -1.69
CA LEU A 399 17.37 -14.12 -0.26
C LEU A 399 16.93 -15.38 0.52
N LEU A 400 16.11 -16.24 -0.09
CA LEU A 400 15.71 -17.52 0.52
C LEU A 400 16.90 -18.47 0.67
N VAL A 401 17.75 -18.57 -0.35
CA VAL A 401 18.97 -19.38 -0.30
C VAL A 401 19.93 -18.86 0.77
N ASP A 402 20.12 -17.55 0.84
CA ASP A 402 20.98 -16.91 1.85
C ASP A 402 20.46 -17.15 3.28
N ALA A 403 19.14 -17.08 3.48
CA ALA A 403 18.51 -17.40 4.76
C ALA A 403 18.71 -18.87 5.17
N LEU A 404 18.63 -19.81 4.22
CA LEU A 404 18.89 -21.22 4.47
C LEU A 404 20.36 -21.47 4.81
N ASN A 405 21.30 -20.84 4.09
CA ASN A 405 22.73 -20.94 4.37
C ASN A 405 23.07 -20.38 5.77
N GLN A 406 22.49 -19.23 6.13
CA GLN A 406 22.64 -18.66 7.46
C GLN A 406 22.11 -19.60 8.55
N ALA A 407 20.94 -20.22 8.33
CA ALA A 407 20.34 -21.16 9.28
C ALA A 407 21.21 -22.41 9.47
N ASP A 408 21.76 -22.96 8.38
CA ASP A 408 22.68 -24.10 8.43
C ASP A 408 23.96 -23.76 9.20
N ASN A 409 24.58 -22.61 8.91
CA ASN A 409 25.76 -22.12 9.63
C ASN A 409 25.50 -21.97 11.14
N ASN A 410 24.36 -21.39 11.52
CA ASN A 410 23.97 -21.22 12.91
C ASN A 410 23.71 -22.57 13.61
N MET A 411 23.09 -23.52 12.92
CA MET A 411 22.87 -24.87 13.44
C MET A 411 24.20 -25.62 13.66
N ASN A 412 25.11 -25.56 12.68
CA ASN A 412 26.44 -26.14 12.77
C ASN A 412 27.23 -25.55 13.94
N ARG A 413 27.19 -24.23 14.13
CA ARG A 413 27.85 -23.57 15.26
C ARG A 413 27.26 -23.97 16.62
N THR A 414 25.93 -24.08 16.70
CA THR A 414 25.24 -24.56 17.91
C THR A 414 25.64 -25.99 18.23
N HIS A 415 25.74 -26.85 17.22
CA HIS A 415 26.23 -28.22 17.37
C HIS A 415 27.67 -28.27 17.89
N THR A 416 28.57 -27.44 17.34
CA THR A 416 29.97 -27.33 17.80
C THR A 416 30.08 -26.83 19.23
N LEU A 417 29.28 -25.83 19.63
CA LEU A 417 29.19 -25.36 21.01
C LEU A 417 28.68 -26.46 21.96
N ALA A 418 27.63 -27.17 21.56
CA ALA A 418 27.06 -28.28 22.34
C ALA A 418 28.05 -29.46 22.47
N ALA A 419 28.93 -29.65 21.49
CA ALA A 419 30.02 -30.62 21.55
C ALA A 419 31.18 -30.20 22.48
N GLY A 420 31.10 -29.01 23.10
CA GLY A 420 32.05 -28.54 24.11
C GLY A 420 33.24 -27.76 23.56
N ASP A 421 33.22 -27.40 22.27
CA ASP A 421 34.28 -26.60 21.66
C ASP A 421 34.02 -25.10 21.86
N ALA A 422 34.73 -24.52 22.83
CA ALA A 422 34.64 -23.09 23.16
C ALA A 422 35.12 -22.18 22.02
N SER A 423 35.83 -22.69 21.01
CA SER A 423 36.24 -21.89 19.84
C SER A 423 35.08 -21.46 18.95
N ALA A 424 33.91 -22.09 19.10
CA ALA A 424 32.68 -21.70 18.42
C ALA A 424 31.92 -20.54 19.10
N ILE A 425 32.39 -20.06 20.26
CA ILE A 425 31.85 -18.87 20.92
C ILE A 425 32.29 -17.66 20.11
N SER A 426 31.33 -17.00 19.46
CA SER A 426 31.59 -15.78 18.72
C SER A 426 31.64 -14.57 19.65
N ASP A 427 32.67 -13.76 19.51
CA ASP A 427 32.77 -12.42 20.11
C ASP A 427 32.05 -11.34 19.28
N ILE A 428 31.37 -11.72 18.19
CA ILE A 428 30.66 -10.82 17.27
C ILE A 428 29.23 -11.32 16.99
N THR A 429 28.22 -10.53 17.36
CA THR A 429 26.82 -10.73 16.97
C THR A 429 26.47 -9.71 15.89
N VAL A 430 25.91 -10.13 14.76
CA VAL A 430 25.38 -9.26 13.70
C VAL A 430 23.87 -9.42 13.65
N ILE A 431 23.14 -8.36 13.97
CA ILE A 431 21.68 -8.30 13.85
C ILE A 431 21.37 -7.46 12.62
N GLY A 432 20.91 -8.10 11.54
CA GLY A 432 20.83 -7.49 10.22
C GLY A 432 19.46 -7.52 9.55
N ASP A 433 19.26 -6.66 8.55
CA ASP A 433 18.10 -6.68 7.64
C ASP A 433 18.41 -7.46 6.34
N SER A 434 17.63 -7.21 5.29
CA SER A 434 17.77 -7.87 3.99
C SER A 434 19.12 -7.58 3.31
N VAL A 435 19.77 -6.45 3.58
CA VAL A 435 21.09 -6.13 3.00
C VAL A 435 22.17 -6.99 3.65
N ALA A 436 22.12 -7.15 4.97
CA ALA A 436 22.99 -8.07 5.68
C ALA A 436 22.73 -9.52 5.28
N LEU A 437 21.46 -9.92 5.12
CA LEU A 437 21.07 -11.26 4.69
C LEU A 437 21.61 -11.58 3.28
N ARG A 438 21.48 -10.64 2.34
CA ARG A 438 22.07 -10.78 0.99
C ARG A 438 23.59 -10.94 1.02
N SER A 439 24.23 -10.51 2.10
CA SER A 439 25.68 -10.62 2.30
C SER A 439 26.08 -11.90 3.04
N SER A 440 25.16 -12.84 3.31
CA SER A 440 25.42 -14.01 4.17
C SER A 440 26.61 -14.86 3.69
N THR A 441 26.74 -15.10 2.38
CA THR A 441 27.90 -15.83 1.83
C THR A 441 29.21 -15.07 2.06
N ALA A 442 29.22 -13.75 1.84
CA ALA A 442 30.40 -12.92 2.09
C ALA A 442 30.76 -12.86 3.58
N PHE A 443 29.77 -12.90 4.49
CA PHE A 443 30.03 -13.04 5.92
C PHE A 443 30.73 -14.36 6.22
N SER A 444 30.26 -15.48 5.68
CA SER A 444 30.89 -16.79 5.87
C SER A 444 32.33 -16.84 5.34
N GLU A 445 32.65 -16.11 4.27
CA GLU A 445 33.99 -16.07 3.69
C GLU A 445 34.94 -15.12 4.44
N LEU A 446 34.48 -13.92 4.79
CA LEU A 446 35.34 -12.83 5.26
C LEU A 446 35.33 -12.62 6.78
N LEU A 447 34.26 -13.05 7.45
CA LEU A 447 34.02 -12.98 8.89
C LEU A 447 33.37 -14.29 9.41
N PRO A 448 34.00 -15.46 9.19
CA PRO A 448 33.43 -16.76 9.57
C PRO A 448 33.12 -16.91 11.07
N GLU A 449 33.77 -16.10 11.92
CA GLU A 449 33.53 -16.05 13.35
C GLU A 449 32.22 -15.36 13.73
N ALA A 450 31.65 -14.52 12.87
CA ALA A 450 30.48 -13.70 13.21
C ALA A 450 29.19 -14.52 13.32
N GLN A 451 28.40 -14.27 14.37
CA GLN A 451 27.04 -14.77 14.50
C GLN A 451 26.10 -13.86 13.72
N VAL A 452 25.73 -14.26 12.50
CA VAL A 452 24.79 -13.50 11.68
C VAL A 452 23.37 -13.98 11.92
N ASP A 453 22.54 -13.07 12.41
CA ASP A 453 21.09 -13.16 12.39
C ASP A 453 20.59 -12.01 11.53
N ALA A 454 20.28 -12.28 10.26
CA ALA A 454 19.68 -11.34 9.35
C ALA A 454 18.34 -11.86 8.79
N ALA A 455 17.39 -10.96 8.51
CA ALA A 455 16.10 -11.31 7.94
C ALA A 455 15.51 -10.22 7.03
N VAL A 456 14.72 -10.65 6.04
CA VAL A 456 13.99 -9.77 5.14
C VAL A 456 13.03 -8.88 5.93
N SER A 457 12.91 -7.61 5.52
CA SER A 457 12.00 -6.61 6.12
C SER A 457 12.23 -6.32 7.60
N ARG A 458 13.39 -6.70 8.18
CA ARG A 458 13.69 -6.39 9.57
C ARG A 458 13.83 -4.89 9.78
N ASN A 459 13.09 -4.36 10.76
CA ASN A 459 13.15 -2.97 11.21
C ASN A 459 13.86 -2.87 12.58
N PHE A 460 14.12 -1.64 13.07
CA PHE A 460 14.77 -1.44 14.37
C PHE A 460 14.01 -2.08 15.53
N GLY A 461 12.67 -2.08 15.52
CA GLY A 461 11.87 -2.69 16.59
C GLY A 461 12.07 -4.20 16.68
N ASN A 462 11.98 -4.90 15.54
CA ASN A 462 12.24 -6.34 15.49
C ASN A 462 13.69 -6.68 15.84
N ALA A 463 14.64 -5.85 15.40
CA ALA A 463 16.05 -6.01 15.78
C ALA A 463 16.27 -5.81 17.28
N TYR A 464 15.52 -4.90 17.91
CA TYR A 464 15.60 -4.63 19.34
C TYR A 464 15.06 -5.79 20.16
N ASP A 465 13.98 -6.44 19.70
CA ASP A 465 13.46 -7.66 20.35
C ASP A 465 14.50 -8.79 20.35
N ILE A 466 15.22 -8.97 19.23
CA ILE A 466 16.31 -9.97 19.11
C ILE A 466 17.48 -9.60 20.02
N PHE A 467 17.90 -8.34 19.98
CA PHE A 467 18.96 -7.80 20.84
C PHE A 467 18.65 -8.01 22.32
N LYS A 468 17.42 -7.69 22.73
CA LYS A 468 16.94 -7.88 24.10
C LYS A 468 16.92 -9.36 24.48
N ASN A 469 16.44 -10.23 23.59
CA ASN A 469 16.47 -11.67 23.82
C ASN A 469 17.89 -12.21 24.04
N HIS A 470 18.89 -11.69 23.30
CA HIS A 470 20.29 -12.02 23.54
C HIS A 470 20.80 -11.54 24.90
N ILE A 471 20.41 -10.35 25.34
CA ILE A 471 20.75 -9.83 26.69
C ILE A 471 20.12 -10.72 27.76
N ASP A 472 18.81 -10.97 27.67
CA ASP A 472 18.04 -11.71 28.67
C ASP A 472 18.55 -13.15 28.83
N ASN A 473 19.07 -13.76 27.75
CA ASN A 473 19.67 -15.08 27.77
C ASN A 473 21.19 -15.08 28.01
N SER A 474 21.82 -13.92 28.22
CA SER A 474 23.29 -13.80 28.38
C SER A 474 24.09 -14.40 27.21
N THR A 475 23.55 -14.28 25.99
CA THR A 475 24.19 -14.79 24.76
C THR A 475 24.66 -13.68 23.82
N LEU A 476 24.47 -12.41 24.18
CA LEU A 476 24.95 -11.28 23.41
C LEU A 476 26.50 -11.29 23.36
N SER A 477 27.08 -11.22 22.17
CA SER A 477 28.54 -11.13 22.05
C SER A 477 29.09 -9.78 22.48
N LYS A 478 30.39 -9.71 22.81
CA LYS A 478 31.07 -8.45 23.20
C LYS A 478 31.00 -7.36 22.15
N THR A 479 31.05 -7.72 20.87
CA THR A 479 30.87 -6.78 19.75
C THR A 479 29.51 -7.04 19.12
N VAL A 480 28.65 -6.02 19.10
CA VAL A 480 27.32 -6.10 18.51
C VAL A 480 27.29 -5.21 17.27
N VAL A 481 27.00 -5.79 16.12
CA VAL A 481 26.81 -5.08 14.86
C VAL A 481 25.32 -4.97 14.58
N LEU A 482 24.83 -3.75 14.58
CA LEU A 482 23.47 -3.39 14.18
C LEU A 482 23.48 -3.04 12.70
N ALA A 483 23.10 -3.99 11.86
CA ALA A 483 23.07 -3.90 10.40
C ALA A 483 21.64 -3.76 9.87
N VAL A 484 20.88 -2.84 10.48
CA VAL A 484 19.49 -2.52 10.15
C VAL A 484 19.34 -1.01 10.02
N GLY A 485 18.48 -0.56 9.11
CA GLY A 485 18.10 0.86 9.07
C GLY A 485 17.36 1.28 7.82
N VAL A 486 17.57 0.59 6.70
CA VAL A 486 16.92 0.96 5.43
C VAL A 486 15.41 0.75 5.47
N ASN A 487 14.93 -0.18 6.32
CA ASN A 487 13.51 -0.45 6.56
C ASN A 487 12.93 0.38 7.73
N SER A 488 13.64 1.40 8.24
CA SER A 488 13.26 2.11 9.48
C SER A 488 13.68 3.58 9.48
N VAL A 489 13.23 4.31 8.46
CA VAL A 489 13.55 5.73 8.25
C VAL A 489 12.73 6.70 9.13
N GLU A 490 11.75 6.20 9.90
CA GLU A 490 10.94 7.00 10.82
C GLU A 490 11.09 6.52 12.26
N GLY A 491 11.02 7.44 13.22
CA GLY A 491 11.26 7.13 14.64
C GLY A 491 12.68 6.60 14.94
N TYR A 492 13.60 6.65 13.97
CA TYR A 492 14.95 6.07 14.08
C TYR A 492 15.72 6.59 15.29
N LYS A 493 15.51 7.85 15.69
CA LYS A 493 16.18 8.44 16.86
C LYS A 493 15.88 7.67 18.13
N ASP A 494 14.60 7.52 18.46
CA ASP A 494 14.17 6.82 19.67
C ASP A 494 14.50 5.33 19.58
N ASN A 495 14.35 4.74 18.39
CA ASN A 495 14.63 3.33 18.14
C ASN A 495 16.12 2.99 18.34
N ILE A 496 17.03 3.76 17.75
CA ILE A 496 18.49 3.55 17.89
C ILE A 496 18.94 3.85 19.32
N GLN A 497 18.38 4.90 19.94
CA GLN A 497 18.71 5.28 21.32
C GLN A 497 18.42 4.14 22.31
N GLN A 498 17.36 3.34 22.10
CA GLN A 498 17.06 2.17 22.93
C GLN A 498 18.19 1.14 22.94
N PHE A 499 18.86 0.87 21.82
CA PHE A 499 20.02 -0.02 21.78
C PHE A 499 21.18 0.53 22.61
N ILE A 500 21.46 1.83 22.49
CA ILE A 500 22.54 2.49 23.22
C ILE A 500 22.30 2.44 24.73
N ASP A 501 21.08 2.77 25.15
CA ASP A 501 20.72 2.85 26.56
C ASP A 501 20.77 1.46 27.22
N ASN A 502 20.27 0.43 26.52
CA ASN A 502 20.15 -0.93 27.04
C ASN A 502 21.35 -1.84 26.73
N LEU A 503 22.37 -1.36 26.00
CA LEU A 503 23.61 -2.11 25.82
C LEU A 503 24.25 -2.40 27.19
N PRO A 504 24.58 -3.65 27.55
CA PRO A 504 25.23 -3.94 28.82
C PRO A 504 26.67 -3.41 28.87
N ASP A 505 27.19 -3.19 30.07
CA ASP A 505 28.60 -2.85 30.26
C ASP A 505 29.51 -3.99 29.76
N GLY A 506 30.68 -3.65 29.23
CA GLY A 506 31.62 -4.61 28.62
C GLY A 506 31.34 -4.93 27.14
N HIS A 507 30.29 -4.37 26.55
CA HIS A 507 29.97 -4.50 25.13
C HIS A 507 30.32 -3.26 24.30
N ARG A 508 30.54 -3.46 23.01
CA ARG A 508 30.73 -2.43 21.98
C ARG A 508 29.62 -2.53 20.95
N LEU A 509 29.19 -1.39 20.43
CA LEU A 509 28.15 -1.30 19.41
C LEU A 509 28.74 -0.77 18.11
N ILE A 510 28.44 -1.44 17.01
CA ILE A 510 28.76 -1.01 15.67
C ILE A 510 27.43 -0.76 14.96
N ILE A 511 27.26 0.41 14.38
CA ILE A 511 26.07 0.74 13.59
C ILE A 511 26.48 0.77 12.12
N VAL A 512 25.78 0.00 11.28
CA VAL A 512 25.97 0.01 9.83
C VAL A 512 24.99 0.99 9.23
N THR A 513 25.49 2.06 8.63
CA THR A 513 24.62 3.12 8.12
C THR A 513 23.79 2.62 6.93
N PRO A 514 22.48 2.92 6.85
CA PRO A 514 21.64 2.42 5.78
C PRO A 514 21.92 3.16 4.46
N TYR A 515 21.56 2.54 3.33
CA TYR A 515 21.67 3.15 2.01
C TYR A 515 20.45 2.84 1.15
N ASN A 516 19.92 3.84 0.45
CA ASN A 516 18.90 3.69 -0.59
C ASN A 516 19.05 4.80 -1.62
N THR A 517 19.25 4.44 -2.89
CA THR A 517 19.37 5.41 -4.01
C THR A 517 18.10 6.24 -4.25
N LYS A 518 16.94 5.76 -3.78
CA LYS A 518 15.62 6.34 -4.06
C LYS A 518 14.96 6.97 -2.84
N ASP A 519 15.45 6.72 -1.62
CA ASP A 519 14.87 7.28 -0.40
C ASP A 519 15.72 8.42 0.16
N GLU A 520 15.25 9.64 -0.08
CA GLU A 520 15.90 10.87 0.36
C GLU A 520 15.89 11.09 1.88
N ARG A 521 15.27 10.20 2.69
CA ARG A 521 15.29 10.24 4.17
C ARG A 521 16.51 9.53 4.75
N ILE A 522 17.13 8.62 4.01
CA ILE A 522 18.28 7.83 4.46
C ILE A 522 19.48 8.69 4.91
N PRO A 523 19.82 9.80 4.23
CA PRO A 523 20.88 10.70 4.70
C PRO A 523 20.64 11.21 6.14
N ASP A 524 19.39 11.52 6.51
CA ASP A 524 19.06 12.01 7.85
C ASP A 524 19.32 10.94 8.93
N VAL A 525 19.07 9.66 8.60
CA VAL A 525 19.35 8.52 9.49
C VAL A 525 20.86 8.37 9.69
N ARG A 526 21.61 8.36 8.58
CA ARG A 526 23.07 8.25 8.60
C ARG A 526 23.71 9.38 9.41
N ASP A 527 23.29 10.63 9.18
CA ASP A 527 23.88 11.79 9.86
C ASP A 527 23.69 11.69 11.38
N TYR A 528 22.53 11.21 11.82
CA TYR A 528 22.27 10.94 13.23
C TYR A 528 23.14 9.81 13.79
N GLU A 529 23.32 8.70 13.06
CA GLU A 529 24.21 7.60 13.47
C GLU A 529 25.67 8.08 13.60
N LEU A 530 26.15 8.89 12.66
CA LEU A 530 27.48 9.52 12.72
C LEU A 530 27.64 10.40 13.97
N ASP A 531 26.60 11.13 14.36
CA ASP A 531 26.61 11.95 15.57
C ASP A 531 26.62 11.11 16.85
N LEU A 532 25.95 9.95 16.86
CA LEU A 532 25.98 9.02 18.00
C LEU A 532 27.39 8.49 18.26
N ALA A 533 28.16 8.15 17.22
CA ALA A 533 29.54 7.68 17.39
C ALA A 533 30.51 8.78 17.89
N LYS A 534 30.18 10.06 17.69
CA LYS A 534 30.92 11.18 18.32
C LYS A 534 30.58 11.30 19.80
N LYS A 535 29.34 10.97 20.19
CA LYS A 535 28.81 11.12 21.54
C LYS A 535 29.19 9.94 22.45
N TYR A 536 29.21 8.72 21.93
CA TYR A 536 29.42 7.49 22.69
C TYR A 536 30.69 6.76 22.22
N GLN A 537 31.69 6.67 23.09
CA GLN A 537 33.00 6.09 22.73
C GLN A 537 32.97 4.59 22.42
N PHE A 538 31.96 3.87 22.92
CA PHE A 538 31.75 2.44 22.65
C PHE A 538 30.92 2.20 21.36
N VAL A 539 30.58 3.27 20.62
CA VAL A 539 29.84 3.21 19.36
C VAL A 539 30.80 3.50 18.20
N THR A 540 30.86 2.58 17.24
CA THR A 540 31.65 2.72 16.00
C THR A 540 30.72 2.68 14.78
N ILE A 541 31.04 3.42 13.71
CA ILE A 541 30.26 3.39 12.47
C ILE A 541 30.95 2.52 11.41
N ALA A 542 30.18 1.61 10.84
CA ALA A 542 30.44 1.00 9.53
C ALA A 542 29.67 1.83 8.49
N ASP A 543 30.34 2.82 7.86
CA ASP A 543 29.68 3.79 6.96
C ASP A 543 29.43 3.18 5.58
N TRP A 544 28.51 2.21 5.54
CA TRP A 544 28.07 1.57 4.31
C TRP A 544 27.46 2.58 3.32
N TYR A 545 26.80 3.63 3.79
CA TYR A 545 26.28 4.68 2.91
C TYR A 545 27.42 5.31 2.10
N GLN A 546 28.52 5.68 2.76
CA GLN A 546 29.67 6.25 2.07
C GLN A 546 30.28 5.26 1.07
N ALA A 547 30.45 4.00 1.47
CA ALA A 547 30.98 2.96 0.59
C ALA A 547 30.07 2.76 -0.63
N ALA A 548 28.76 2.63 -0.41
CA ALA A 548 27.74 2.50 -1.45
C ALA A 548 27.76 3.65 -2.47
N VAL A 549 27.86 4.90 -2.01
CA VAL A 549 27.93 6.09 -2.88
C VAL A 549 29.23 6.11 -3.70
N ALA A 550 30.34 5.67 -3.13
CA ALA A 550 31.64 5.64 -3.80
C ALA A 550 31.73 4.58 -4.91
N HIS A 551 30.81 3.62 -4.90
CA HIS A 551 30.79 2.45 -5.80
C HIS A 551 29.49 2.41 -6.63
N PRO A 552 29.24 3.37 -7.55
CA PRO A 552 28.02 3.41 -8.36
C PRO A 552 27.79 2.15 -9.21
N GLU A 553 28.86 1.43 -9.56
CA GLU A 553 28.84 0.23 -10.40
C GLU A 553 28.01 -0.92 -9.80
N ILE A 554 27.99 -1.07 -8.48
CA ILE A 554 27.27 -2.16 -7.80
C ILE A 554 25.74 -1.97 -7.82
N TRP A 555 25.25 -0.81 -8.26
CA TRP A 555 23.83 -0.45 -8.30
C TRP A 555 23.21 -0.60 -9.69
N THR A 556 24.02 -0.96 -10.70
CA THR A 556 23.54 -1.18 -12.06
C THR A 556 22.46 -2.27 -12.07
N GLU A 557 21.28 -2.00 -12.64
CA GLU A 557 20.14 -2.93 -12.69
C GLU A 557 19.64 -3.44 -11.31
N SER A 558 19.93 -2.71 -10.23
CA SER A 558 19.53 -3.06 -8.87
C SER A 558 18.24 -2.30 -8.44
N ASP A 559 17.64 -2.70 -7.31
CA ASP A 559 16.45 -2.02 -6.78
C ASP A 559 16.78 -0.67 -6.10
N GLY A 560 18.07 -0.39 -5.89
CA GLY A 560 18.57 0.82 -5.24
C GLY A 560 18.87 0.67 -3.75
N VAL A 561 18.61 -0.49 -3.15
CA VAL A 561 18.91 -0.85 -1.75
C VAL A 561 19.83 -2.06 -1.69
N HIS A 562 19.52 -3.07 -2.49
CA HIS A 562 20.32 -4.26 -2.68
C HIS A 562 21.21 -4.08 -3.90
N TYR A 563 22.50 -4.27 -3.72
CA TYR A 563 23.46 -4.29 -4.81
C TYR A 563 23.16 -5.44 -5.80
N ASN A 564 23.60 -5.27 -7.03
CA ASN A 564 23.41 -6.21 -8.15
C ASN A 564 23.89 -7.64 -7.77
N ASP A 565 23.15 -8.68 -8.18
CA ASP A 565 23.49 -10.10 -7.97
C ASP A 565 24.42 -10.71 -9.03
N SER A 566 24.70 -10.00 -10.12
CA SER A 566 25.61 -10.46 -11.18
C SER A 566 27.08 -10.55 -10.73
N SER A 567 27.42 -9.99 -9.56
CA SER A 567 28.75 -10.08 -8.95
C SER A 567 28.65 -10.15 -7.43
N ASP A 568 29.70 -10.66 -6.78
CA ASP A 568 29.84 -10.68 -5.33
C ASP A 568 30.51 -9.42 -4.76
N GLU A 569 30.87 -8.45 -5.62
CA GLU A 569 31.61 -7.25 -5.24
C GLU A 569 30.85 -6.41 -4.19
N GLY A 570 29.54 -6.20 -4.40
CA GLY A 570 28.71 -5.46 -3.45
C GLY A 570 28.60 -6.13 -2.08
N ALA A 571 28.47 -7.45 -2.06
CA ALA A 571 28.41 -8.24 -0.81
C ALA A 571 29.75 -8.20 -0.07
N LYS A 572 30.86 -8.38 -0.79
CA LYS A 572 32.21 -8.29 -0.23
C LYS A 572 32.49 -6.90 0.32
N LEU A 573 32.18 -5.84 -0.43
CA LEU A 573 32.34 -4.46 0.02
C LEU A 573 31.54 -4.16 1.30
N TYR A 574 30.29 -4.65 1.38
CA TYR A 574 29.45 -4.52 2.57
C TYR A 574 30.13 -5.13 3.81
N VAL A 575 30.57 -6.39 3.68
CA VAL A 575 31.19 -7.13 4.79
C VAL A 575 32.58 -6.57 5.13
N GLU A 576 33.37 -6.13 4.16
CA GLU A 576 34.65 -5.45 4.38
C GLU A 576 34.48 -4.13 5.15
N THR A 577 33.42 -3.37 4.86
CA THR A 577 33.08 -2.14 5.58
C THR A 577 32.81 -2.45 7.06
N ILE A 578 32.04 -3.51 7.33
CA ILE A 578 31.76 -3.98 8.69
C ILE A 578 33.03 -4.49 9.38
N LYS A 579 33.83 -5.30 8.69
CA LYS A 579 35.11 -5.85 9.20
C LYS A 579 36.07 -4.74 9.63
N LYS A 580 36.18 -3.67 8.84
CA LYS A 580 36.99 -2.50 9.18
C LYS A 580 36.47 -1.78 10.43
N ALA A 581 35.15 -1.68 10.58
CA ALA A 581 34.54 -1.10 11.78
C ALA A 581 34.79 -1.96 13.02
N ILE A 582 34.73 -3.30 12.90
CA ILE A 582 35.07 -4.24 13.99
C ILE A 582 36.52 -4.04 14.46
N GLN A 583 37.47 -3.99 13.53
CA GLN A 583 38.88 -3.73 13.84
C GLN A 583 39.13 -2.37 14.50
N THR A 584 38.30 -1.38 14.17
CA THR A 584 38.36 -0.03 14.77
C THR A 584 37.76 -0.04 16.17
N SER A 585 36.60 -0.67 16.33
CA SER A 585 35.88 -0.84 17.59
C SER A 585 36.71 -1.56 18.64
N ALA A 586 37.49 -2.57 18.24
CA ALA A 586 38.42 -3.28 19.12
C ALA A 586 39.46 -2.38 19.82
N LYS A 587 39.74 -1.19 19.27
CA LYS A 587 40.66 -0.20 19.86
C LYS A 587 39.96 0.83 20.75
N GLN A 588 38.63 0.78 20.83
CA GLN A 588 37.79 1.68 21.62
C GLN A 588 37.37 1.01 22.94
N PRO A 589 37.11 1.79 24.01
CA PRO A 589 36.60 1.24 25.26
C PRO A 589 35.21 0.60 25.04
N ALA A 590 34.94 -0.49 25.75
CA ALA A 590 33.58 -0.99 25.84
C ALA A 590 32.72 -0.06 26.71
N LYS A 591 31.39 -0.20 26.64
CA LYS A 591 30.49 0.55 27.52
C LYS A 591 30.85 0.29 28.99
N GLY A 592 30.95 1.35 29.77
CA GLY A 592 31.34 1.27 31.18
C GLY A 592 32.85 1.16 31.45
N GLU A 593 33.68 0.89 30.43
CA GLU A 593 35.14 0.91 30.58
C GLU A 593 35.67 2.35 30.55
N LYS A 594 36.45 2.72 31.56
CA LYS A 594 37.29 3.93 31.51
C LYS A 594 38.59 3.59 30.78
N GLN A 595 39.14 4.53 30.00
CA GLN A 595 40.46 4.35 29.41
C GLN A 595 41.50 4.04 30.50
N PRO A 596 42.50 3.17 30.21
CA PRO A 596 43.64 2.98 31.08
C PRO A 596 44.43 4.28 31.31
#